data_AF-A0A3A9G0G4-F1
#
_entry.id   AF-A0A3A9G0G4-F1
#
_cell.length_a   1.000
_cell.length_b   1.000
_cell.length_c   1.000
_cell.angle_alpha   90.00
_cell.angle_beta   90.00
_cell.angle_gamma   90.00
#
_symmetry.space_group_name_H-M   'P 1'
#
loop_
_entity.id
_entity.type
_entity.pdbx_description
1 polymer ?
#
loop_
_entity_poly.entity_id
_entity_poly.type
_entity_poly.pdbx_seq_one_letter_code
_entity_poly.pdbx_strand_id
1 'polypeptide(L)'
;MAEKINEETGLKTEAGEIDANGAWDNRQGTQLALKDGAAAPTPVETTGTRGLTLQVGDTNEDFNKVTVYIDDMSSKGLGIDDLDVTDQGISGESIDRVKAAIEKVSVNRGRLGALQNRLEHTLNNLATTTENMTNAESRIRDTDMAQEMMAFTKNNVLVQAAQSMLAQANQQPQQVLQLLR
;
A
#
# COMPACT_ATOMS: atom_id res chain seq x y z
N MET A 1 -31.39 31.71 29.91
CA MET A 1 -31.08 31.24 28.53
C MET A 1 -30.81 29.74 28.50
N ALA A 2 -30.00 29.20 29.43
CA ALA A 2 -29.78 27.75 29.60
C ALA A 2 -31.07 26.94 29.84
N GLU A 3 -32.01 27.45 30.64
CA GLU A 3 -33.29 26.77 30.90
C GLU A 3 -34.15 26.56 29.64
N LYS A 4 -34.19 27.54 28.72
CA LYS A 4 -34.93 27.43 27.46
C LYS A 4 -34.30 26.46 26.45
N ILE A 5 -32.98 26.22 26.54
CA ILE A 5 -32.26 25.33 25.63
C ILE A 5 -32.40 23.86 26.09
N ASN A 6 -32.48 23.63 27.40
CA ASN A 6 -32.70 22.30 27.98
C ASN A 6 -34.06 21.71 27.57
N GLU A 7 -35.11 22.53 27.53
CA GLU A 7 -36.46 22.09 27.16
C GLU A 7 -36.61 21.78 25.66
N GLU A 8 -35.87 22.46 24.78
CA GLU A 8 -35.98 22.26 23.32
C GLU A 8 -35.01 21.22 22.73
N THR A 9 -33.93 20.85 23.44
CA THR A 9 -32.88 19.95 22.90
C THR A 9 -32.67 18.66 23.68
N GLY A 10 -33.20 18.55 24.90
CA GLY A 10 -33.00 17.38 25.77
C GLY A 10 -31.57 17.21 26.30
N LEU A 11 -30.67 18.15 26.01
CA LEU A 11 -29.32 18.16 26.58
C LEU A 11 -29.33 18.80 27.97
N LYS A 12 -28.79 18.11 28.98
CA LYS A 12 -28.59 18.66 30.32
C LYS A 12 -27.34 19.55 30.32
N THR A 13 -27.49 20.87 30.39
CA THR A 13 -26.35 21.78 30.57
C THR A 13 -26.19 22.16 32.04
N GLU A 14 -25.10 21.74 32.68
CA GLU A 14 -24.67 22.22 34.00
C GLU A 14 -23.53 23.24 33.83
N ALA A 15 -23.53 24.31 34.63
CA ALA A 15 -22.55 25.38 34.56
C ALA A 15 -21.31 25.02 35.41
N GLY A 16 -20.10 25.15 34.86
CA GLY A 16 -18.84 24.82 35.54
C GLY A 16 -17.61 25.41 34.83
N GLU A 17 -16.48 25.48 35.53
CA GLU A 17 -15.18 25.89 34.98
C GLU A 17 -14.26 24.67 34.84
N ILE A 18 -13.29 24.75 33.92
CA ILE A 18 -12.22 23.77 33.78
C ILE A 18 -11.08 24.20 34.71
N ASP A 19 -10.69 23.33 35.65
CA ASP A 19 -9.55 23.60 36.53
C ASP A 19 -8.21 23.56 35.76
N ALA A 20 -7.13 24.02 36.39
CA ALA A 20 -5.80 24.05 35.77
C ALA A 20 -5.24 22.66 35.38
N ASN A 21 -5.91 21.57 35.78
CA ASN A 21 -5.55 20.19 35.47
C ASN A 21 -6.44 19.58 34.38
N GLY A 22 -7.34 20.37 33.78
CA GLY A 22 -8.24 19.91 32.71
C GLY A 22 -9.45 19.12 33.21
N ALA A 23 -9.72 19.08 34.52
CA ALA A 23 -10.91 18.45 35.08
C ALA A 23 -12.06 19.48 35.18
N TRP A 24 -13.28 19.00 34.96
CA TRP A 24 -14.50 19.82 35.03
C TRP A 24 -14.99 19.95 36.48
N ASP A 25 -15.13 21.20 36.99
CA ASP A 25 -15.73 21.50 38.31
C ASP A 25 -17.03 22.32 38.14
N ASN A 26 -18.15 21.79 38.63
CA ASN A 26 -19.49 22.39 38.46
C ASN A 26 -19.88 23.41 39.56
N ARG A 27 -18.94 23.79 40.44
CA ARG A 27 -19.27 24.60 41.62
C ARG A 27 -19.08 26.11 41.46
N GLN A 28 -18.33 26.56 40.45
CA GLN A 28 -18.07 27.98 40.19
C GLN A 28 -17.78 28.17 38.70
N GLY A 29 -18.74 28.64 37.89
CA GLY A 29 -18.44 28.93 36.49
C GLY A 29 -19.65 29.30 35.63
N THR A 30 -19.51 30.34 34.81
CA THR A 30 -20.57 30.88 33.91
C THR A 30 -20.39 30.51 32.43
N GLN A 31 -19.50 29.56 32.11
CA GLN A 31 -19.17 29.20 30.73
C GLN A 31 -19.77 27.83 30.33
N LEU A 32 -20.57 27.81 29.25
CA LEU A 32 -21.06 26.59 28.61
C LEU A 32 -19.95 26.03 27.71
N ALA A 33 -19.34 24.91 28.07
CA ALA A 33 -18.44 24.21 27.14
C ALA A 33 -19.23 23.21 26.29
N LEU A 34 -19.19 23.39 24.97
CA LEU A 34 -19.55 22.34 24.01
C LEU A 34 -18.40 21.34 24.02
N LYS A 35 -18.66 20.09 24.41
CA LYS A 35 -17.70 18.98 24.27
C LYS A 35 -17.55 18.65 22.78
N ASP A 36 -16.88 19.53 22.03
CA ASP A 36 -16.39 19.24 20.69
C ASP A 36 -15.08 18.45 20.80
N GLY A 37 -14.95 17.43 19.96
CA GLY A 37 -13.69 16.76 19.74
C GLY A 37 -13.27 15.73 20.79
N ALA A 38 -14.11 14.73 21.08
CA ALA A 38 -13.54 13.39 21.15
C ALA A 38 -13.13 12.99 19.72
N ALA A 39 -12.08 13.64 19.20
CA ALA A 39 -11.34 13.06 18.09
C ALA A 39 -10.96 11.67 18.58
N ALA A 40 -11.47 10.64 17.88
CA ALA A 40 -10.89 9.32 17.93
C ALA A 40 -9.37 9.52 17.93
N PRO A 41 -8.61 8.88 18.84
CA PRO A 41 -7.20 9.18 19.05
C PRO A 41 -6.54 9.25 17.67
N THR A 42 -6.26 10.47 17.23
CA THR A 42 -5.51 10.70 16.00
C THR A 42 -4.21 9.99 16.25
N PRO A 43 -3.76 9.10 15.35
CA PRO A 43 -2.52 8.37 15.56
C PRO A 43 -1.47 9.40 15.93
N VAL A 44 -0.86 9.22 17.10
CA VAL A 44 0.29 10.03 17.50
C VAL A 44 1.33 9.80 16.40
N GLU A 45 1.45 10.75 15.48
CA GLU A 45 2.57 10.79 14.54
C GLU A 45 3.83 11.13 15.33
N THR A 46 4.37 10.11 15.99
CA THR A 46 5.74 10.13 16.49
C THR A 46 6.62 10.11 15.25
N THR A 47 7.22 11.26 14.94
CA THR A 47 8.32 11.42 14.00
C THR A 47 9.35 10.30 14.21
N GLY A 48 9.53 9.48 13.17
CA GLY A 48 10.43 8.34 13.16
C GLY A 48 9.67 7.05 12.93
N THR A 49 9.63 6.60 11.68
CA THR A 49 9.15 5.28 11.29
C THR A 49 9.84 4.21 12.14
N ARG A 50 9.21 3.75 13.23
CA ARG A 50 9.72 2.65 14.08
C ARG A 50 9.55 1.28 13.42
N GLY A 51 9.50 1.27 12.09
CA GLY A 51 9.13 0.12 11.29
C GLY A 51 9.85 0.08 9.95
N LEU A 52 10.09 -1.12 9.46
CA LEU A 52 10.61 -1.36 8.12
C LEU A 52 9.50 -1.09 7.11
N THR A 53 9.68 -0.12 6.23
CA THR A 53 8.76 0.09 5.10
C THR A 53 9.24 -0.75 3.92
N LEU A 54 8.42 -1.72 3.53
CA LEU A 54 8.63 -2.59 2.40
C LEU A 54 7.96 -1.99 1.17
N GLN A 55 8.69 -1.93 0.06
CA GLN A 55 8.13 -1.61 -1.25
C GLN A 55 7.61 -2.91 -1.87
N VAL A 56 6.29 -2.99 -2.11
CA VAL A 56 5.63 -4.21 -2.63
C VAL A 56 4.93 -3.99 -3.97
N GLY A 57 5.04 -2.79 -4.54
CA GLY A 57 4.56 -2.46 -5.88
C GLY A 57 5.61 -1.71 -6.69
N ASP A 58 5.24 -1.33 -7.91
CA ASP A 58 6.10 -0.69 -8.91
C ASP A 58 6.21 0.84 -8.74
N THR A 59 5.19 1.50 -8.21
CA THR A 59 5.18 2.96 -8.00
C THR A 59 5.52 3.37 -6.57
N ASN A 60 6.05 4.58 -6.38
CA ASN A 60 6.38 5.16 -5.07
C ASN A 60 5.14 5.66 -4.28
N GLU A 61 3.94 5.21 -4.65
CA GLU A 61 2.69 5.60 -3.99
C GLU A 61 2.50 4.84 -2.68
N ASP A 62 1.76 5.42 -1.75
CA ASP A 62 1.69 4.91 -0.38
C ASP A 62 0.95 3.56 -0.28
N PHE A 63 0.03 3.25 -1.20
CA PHE A 63 -0.62 1.94 -1.21
C PHE A 63 0.33 0.80 -1.65
N ASN A 64 1.41 1.14 -2.36
CA ASN A 64 2.47 0.21 -2.78
C ASN A 64 3.56 0.05 -1.71
N LYS A 65 3.41 0.72 -0.57
CA LYS A 65 4.28 0.61 0.60
C LYS A 65 3.54 -0.11 1.72
N VAL A 66 4.28 -0.95 2.43
CA VAL A 66 3.78 -1.69 3.59
C VAL A 66 4.74 -1.46 4.75
N THR A 67 4.30 -0.74 5.78
CA THR A 67 5.11 -0.52 6.98
C THR A 67 4.92 -1.66 7.97
N VAL A 68 6.01 -2.35 8.28
CA VAL A 68 6.10 -3.39 9.31
C VAL A 68 6.67 -2.75 10.58
N TYR A 69 5.94 -2.78 11.68
CA TYR A 69 6.49 -2.39 12.98
C TYR A 69 6.06 -3.36 14.06
N ILE A 70 6.87 -3.42 15.11
CA ILE A 70 6.59 -4.16 16.33
C ILE A 70 6.67 -3.14 17.46
N ASP A 71 5.65 -3.10 18.30
CA ASP A 71 5.67 -2.24 19.49
C ASP A 71 6.81 -2.68 20.44
N ASP A 72 7.14 -1.86 21.44
CA ASP A 72 8.13 -2.26 22.45
C ASP A 72 7.63 -3.46 23.26
N MET A 73 8.27 -4.63 23.05
CA MET A 73 7.96 -5.91 23.72
C MET A 73 8.88 -6.18 24.92
N SER A 74 9.65 -5.20 25.39
CA SER A 74 10.41 -5.33 26.64
C SER A 74 9.51 -5.39 27.88
N SER A 75 10.03 -5.82 29.03
CA SER A 75 9.28 -5.84 30.31
C SER A 75 8.65 -4.47 30.62
N LYS A 76 9.41 -3.40 30.38
CA LYS A 76 8.96 -2.01 30.54
C LYS A 76 7.94 -1.60 29.47
N GLY A 77 8.15 -1.97 28.21
CA GLY A 77 7.21 -1.71 27.11
C GLY A 77 5.87 -2.44 27.25
N LEU A 78 5.85 -3.56 27.97
CA LEU A 78 4.68 -4.37 28.28
C LEU A 78 4.04 -4.03 29.64
N GLY A 79 4.69 -3.19 30.47
CA GLY A 79 4.18 -2.79 31.79
C GLY A 79 4.28 -3.88 32.87
N ILE A 80 5.20 -4.83 32.71
CA ILE A 80 5.42 -5.98 33.61
C ILE A 80 6.77 -5.92 34.35
N ASP A 81 7.44 -4.77 34.31
CA ASP A 81 8.78 -4.58 34.89
C ASP A 81 8.76 -4.59 36.43
N ASP A 82 7.68 -4.09 37.02
CA ASP A 82 7.47 -4.00 38.46
C ASP A 82 6.19 -4.76 38.87
N LEU A 83 6.29 -6.09 38.78
CA LEU A 83 5.26 -7.00 39.26
C LEU A 83 5.55 -7.36 40.71
N ASP A 84 4.56 -7.14 41.57
CA ASP A 84 4.63 -7.48 42.98
C ASP A 84 3.54 -8.50 43.34
N VAL A 85 3.92 -9.51 44.11
CA VAL A 85 3.11 -10.67 44.50
C VAL A 85 3.17 -10.88 46.02
N THR A 86 3.67 -9.89 46.77
CA THR A 86 3.84 -9.98 48.22
C THR A 86 2.53 -9.82 49.00
N ASP A 87 1.55 -9.10 48.42
CA ASP A 87 0.22 -8.88 49.00
C ASP A 87 -0.88 -9.42 48.07
N GLN A 88 -2.00 -9.88 48.66
CA GLN A 88 -3.11 -10.47 47.90
C GLN A 88 -3.80 -9.46 46.96
N GLY A 89 -3.94 -8.19 47.37
CA GLY A 89 -4.51 -7.14 46.54
C GLY A 89 -3.58 -6.76 45.38
N ILE A 90 -2.30 -6.56 45.69
CA ILE A 90 -1.26 -6.22 44.69
C ILE A 90 -1.06 -7.36 43.69
N SER A 91 -1.16 -8.61 44.14
CA SER A 91 -1.10 -9.79 43.28
C SER A 91 -2.24 -9.83 42.25
N GLY A 92 -3.43 -9.36 42.61
CA GLY A 92 -4.56 -9.23 41.67
C GLY A 92 -4.26 -8.23 40.55
N GLU A 93 -3.75 -7.05 40.90
CA GLU A 93 -3.35 -6.03 39.91
C GLU A 93 -2.21 -6.52 39.00
N SER A 94 -1.25 -7.25 39.56
CA SER A 94 -0.16 -7.87 38.81
C SER A 94 -0.67 -8.88 37.77
N ILE A 95 -1.69 -9.68 38.09
CA ILE A 95 -2.33 -10.60 37.13
C ILE A 95 -3.00 -9.81 35.98
N ASP A 96 -3.69 -8.72 36.30
CA ASP A 96 -4.32 -7.87 35.29
C ASP A 96 -3.30 -7.21 34.36
N ARG A 97 -2.16 -6.75 34.90
CA ARG A 97 -1.03 -6.23 34.09
C ARG A 97 -0.47 -7.29 33.15
N VAL A 98 -0.28 -8.53 33.63
CA VAL A 98 0.16 -9.65 32.77
C VAL A 98 -0.87 -9.96 31.68
N LYS A 99 -2.17 -9.93 31.99
CA LYS A 99 -3.23 -10.14 31.01
C LYS A 99 -3.19 -9.07 29.91
N ALA A 100 -3.04 -7.80 30.29
CA ALA A 100 -2.89 -6.70 29.33
C ALA A 100 -1.63 -6.86 28.46
N ALA A 101 -0.51 -7.30 29.05
CA ALA A 101 0.71 -7.60 28.30
C ALA A 101 0.51 -8.73 27.27
N ILE A 102 -0.16 -9.82 27.66
CA ILE A 102 -0.51 -10.93 26.76
C ILE A 102 -1.40 -10.46 25.61
N GLU A 103 -2.39 -9.62 25.89
CA GLU A 103 -3.26 -9.04 24.88
C GLU A 103 -2.45 -8.19 23.89
N LYS A 104 -1.55 -7.32 24.37
CA LYS A 104 -0.68 -6.50 23.53
C LYS A 104 0.22 -7.33 22.61
N VAL A 105 0.81 -8.41 23.11
CA VAL A 105 1.59 -9.36 22.32
C VAL A 105 0.70 -10.06 21.28
N SER A 106 -0.50 -10.47 21.68
CA SER A 106 -1.44 -11.16 20.79
C SER A 106 -1.92 -10.26 19.65
N VAL A 107 -2.18 -8.99 19.93
CA VAL A 107 -2.50 -7.97 18.91
C VAL A 107 -1.32 -7.79 17.96
N ASN A 108 -0.10 -7.64 18.47
CA ASN A 108 1.09 -7.52 17.62
C ASN A 108 1.28 -8.75 16.71
N ARG A 109 1.11 -9.97 17.23
CA ARG A 109 1.16 -11.21 16.42
C ARG A 109 0.06 -11.26 15.38
N GLY A 110 -1.17 -10.89 15.75
CA GLY A 110 -2.31 -10.84 14.82
C GLY A 110 -2.05 -9.87 13.67
N ARG A 111 -1.46 -8.71 13.95
CA ARG A 111 -1.07 -7.73 12.94
C ARG A 111 0.01 -8.27 12.00
N LEU A 112 1.03 -8.95 12.54
CA LEU A 112 2.05 -9.59 11.71
C LEU A 112 1.49 -10.72 10.84
N GLY A 113 0.55 -11.51 11.35
CA GLY A 113 -0.15 -12.54 10.57
C GLY A 113 -0.99 -11.94 9.44
N ALA A 114 -1.75 -10.87 9.72
CA ALA A 114 -2.48 -10.15 8.68
C ALA A 114 -1.54 -9.57 7.62
N LEU A 115 -0.37 -9.08 8.03
CA LEU A 115 0.66 -8.57 7.13
C LEU A 115 1.23 -9.68 6.24
N GLN A 116 1.52 -10.86 6.81
CA GLN A 116 1.98 -12.03 6.07
C GLN A 116 0.97 -12.44 5.00
N ASN A 117 -0.32 -12.53 5.35
CA ASN A 117 -1.38 -12.83 4.38
C ASN A 117 -1.42 -11.79 3.26
N ARG A 118 -1.32 -10.50 3.60
CA ARG A 118 -1.26 -9.44 2.59
C ARG A 118 -0.03 -9.60 1.68
N LEU A 119 1.15 -9.86 2.24
CA LEU A 119 2.38 -10.06 1.46
C LEU A 119 2.28 -11.29 0.56
N GLU A 120 1.67 -12.39 1.01
CA GLU A 120 1.46 -13.59 0.21
C GLU A 120 0.49 -13.32 -0.96
N HIS A 121 -0.60 -12.59 -0.71
CA HIS A 121 -1.51 -12.17 -1.78
C HIS A 121 -0.83 -11.21 -2.77
N THR A 122 -0.07 -10.23 -2.29
CA THR A 122 0.70 -9.33 -3.15
C THR A 122 1.74 -10.09 -3.97
N LEU A 123 2.44 -11.06 -3.37
CA LEU A 123 3.41 -11.91 -4.06
C LEU A 123 2.74 -12.69 -5.19
N ASN A 124 1.63 -13.36 -4.91
CA ASN A 124 0.90 -14.13 -5.92
C ASN A 124 0.40 -13.23 -7.06
N ASN A 125 -0.13 -12.05 -6.73
CA ASN A 125 -0.56 -11.08 -7.74
C ASN A 125 0.61 -10.55 -8.58
N LEU A 126 1.74 -10.24 -7.94
CA LEU A 126 2.93 -9.75 -8.62
C LEU A 126 3.53 -10.83 -9.52
N ALA A 127 3.51 -12.09 -9.10
CA ALA A 127 3.95 -13.23 -9.91
C ALA A 127 3.12 -13.35 -11.20
N THR A 128 1.78 -13.34 -11.10
CA THR A 128 0.89 -13.34 -12.27
C THR A 128 1.09 -12.10 -13.15
N THR A 129 1.28 -10.93 -12.54
CA THR A 129 1.54 -9.70 -13.31
C THR A 129 2.87 -9.77 -14.04
N THR A 130 3.90 -10.34 -13.41
CA THR A 130 5.23 -10.54 -14.00
C THR A 130 5.15 -11.51 -15.17
N GLU A 131 4.43 -12.62 -15.01
CA GLU A 131 4.18 -13.57 -16.10
C GLU A 131 3.46 -12.91 -17.28
N ASN A 132 2.40 -12.13 -17.01
CA ASN A 132 1.69 -11.38 -18.05
C ASN A 132 2.57 -10.35 -18.74
N MET A 133 3.42 -9.64 -17.98
CA MET A 133 4.37 -8.67 -18.53
C MET A 133 5.44 -9.35 -19.38
N THR A 134 6.01 -10.47 -18.95
CA THR A 134 6.97 -11.26 -19.74
C THR A 134 6.32 -11.82 -21.01
N ASN A 135 5.07 -12.28 -20.94
CA ASN A 135 4.32 -12.74 -22.11
C ASN A 135 4.01 -11.58 -23.08
N ALA A 136 3.66 -10.41 -22.57
CA ALA A 136 3.45 -9.22 -23.38
C ALA A 136 4.78 -8.73 -24.01
N GLU A 137 5.87 -8.76 -23.26
CA GLU A 137 7.21 -8.46 -23.75
C GLU A 137 7.62 -9.44 -24.85
N SER A 138 7.40 -10.75 -24.65
CA SER A 138 7.64 -11.75 -25.69
C SER A 138 6.80 -11.46 -26.93
N ARG A 139 5.52 -11.09 -26.83
CA ARG A 139 4.72 -10.69 -28.01
C ARG A 139 5.24 -9.44 -28.73
N ILE A 140 5.84 -8.50 -28.00
CA ILE A 140 6.34 -7.24 -28.56
C ILE A 140 7.73 -7.45 -29.17
N ARG A 141 8.60 -8.20 -28.49
CA ARG A 141 9.99 -8.41 -28.87
C ARG A 141 10.15 -9.58 -29.82
N ASP A 142 9.44 -10.66 -29.56
CA ASP A 142 9.33 -11.82 -30.43
C ASP A 142 8.16 -11.57 -31.38
N THR A 143 8.39 -10.71 -32.38
CA THR A 143 7.51 -10.66 -33.54
C THR A 143 7.55 -12.01 -34.24
N ASP A 144 6.44 -12.42 -34.86
CA ASP A 144 6.32 -13.71 -35.52
C ASP A 144 7.48 -13.93 -36.51
N MET A 145 8.47 -14.73 -36.10
CA MET A 145 9.59 -15.16 -36.95
C MET A 145 9.08 -15.73 -38.27
N ALA A 146 7.94 -16.40 -38.27
CA ALA A 146 7.29 -16.89 -39.48
C ALA A 146 6.88 -15.76 -40.44
N GLN A 147 6.29 -14.68 -39.93
CA GLN A 147 5.87 -13.54 -40.74
C GLN A 147 7.08 -12.75 -41.26
N GLU A 148 8.08 -12.51 -40.42
CA GLU A 148 9.31 -11.84 -40.86
C GLU A 148 10.13 -12.68 -41.84
N MET A 149 10.17 -14.01 -41.68
CA MET A 149 10.81 -14.89 -42.66
C MET A 149 10.05 -14.89 -43.99
N MET A 150 8.72 -14.88 -44.00
CA MET A 150 7.94 -14.73 -45.24
C MET A 150 8.18 -13.37 -45.90
N ALA A 151 8.21 -12.29 -45.13
CA ALA A 151 8.50 -10.96 -45.64
C ALA A 151 9.94 -10.87 -46.20
N PHE A 152 10.91 -11.44 -45.50
CA PHE A 152 12.30 -11.56 -45.93
C PHE A 152 12.41 -12.38 -47.22
N THR A 153 11.78 -13.56 -47.30
CA THR A 153 11.77 -14.37 -48.52
C THR A 153 11.09 -13.65 -49.67
N LYS A 154 9.95 -12.99 -49.45
CA LYS A 154 9.26 -12.16 -50.45
C LYS A 154 10.17 -11.05 -50.98
N ASN A 155 10.87 -10.35 -50.09
CA ASN A 155 11.80 -9.29 -50.47
C ASN A 155 13.01 -9.85 -51.25
N ASN A 156 13.55 -11.01 -50.87
CA ASN A 156 14.60 -11.67 -51.63
C ASN A 156 14.14 -12.09 -53.05
N VAL A 157 12.95 -12.67 -53.16
CA VAL A 157 12.35 -13.02 -54.47
C VAL A 157 12.11 -11.77 -55.31
N LEU A 158 11.65 -10.66 -54.71
CA LEU A 158 11.49 -9.38 -55.39
C LEU A 158 12.82 -8.82 -55.89
N VAL A 159 13.89 -8.89 -55.10
CA VAL A 159 15.22 -8.43 -55.51
C VAL A 159 15.77 -9.27 -56.66
N GLN A 160 15.62 -10.60 -56.60
CA GLN A 160 16.01 -11.50 -57.68
C GLN A 160 15.18 -11.25 -58.94
N ALA A 161 13.86 -11.09 -58.81
CA ALA A 161 12.96 -10.76 -59.91
C ALA A 161 13.29 -9.38 -60.51
N ALA A 162 13.60 -8.38 -59.69
CA ALA A 162 14.00 -7.05 -60.15
C ALA A 162 15.32 -7.09 -60.94
N GLN A 163 16.29 -7.92 -60.51
CA GLN A 163 17.54 -8.15 -61.25
C GLN A 163 17.28 -8.85 -62.60
N SER A 164 16.47 -9.90 -62.63
CA SER A 164 16.10 -10.58 -63.87
C SER A 164 15.29 -9.69 -64.82
N MET A 165 14.37 -8.88 -64.30
CA MET A 165 13.61 -7.90 -65.08
C MET A 165 14.51 -6.77 -65.60
N LEU A 166 15.47 -6.27 -64.82
CA LEU A 166 16.49 -5.32 -65.31
C LEU A 166 17.33 -5.93 -66.42
N ALA A 167 17.74 -7.20 -66.28
CA ALA A 167 18.52 -7.88 -67.31
C ALA A 167 17.71 -8.03 -68.61
N GLN A 168 16.43 -8.40 -68.51
CA GLN A 168 15.55 -8.58 -69.67
C GLN A 168 15.16 -7.23 -70.32
N ALA A 169 14.91 -6.20 -69.51
CA ALA A 169 14.66 -4.83 -69.97
C ALA A 169 15.89 -4.21 -70.66
N ASN A 170 17.11 -4.64 -70.33
CA ASN A 170 18.32 -4.21 -71.04
C ASN A 170 18.55 -4.97 -72.36
N GLN A 171 18.01 -6.18 -72.51
CA GLN A 171 18.11 -6.96 -73.76
C GLN A 171 17.07 -6.54 -74.81
N GLN A 172 15.89 -6.10 -74.38
CA GLN A 172 14.81 -5.69 -75.27
C GLN A 172 15.21 -4.52 -76.23
N PRO A 173 15.89 -3.46 -75.77
CA PRO A 173 16.40 -2.39 -76.64
C PRO A 173 17.46 -2.87 -77.63
N GLN A 174 18.30 -3.83 -77.23
CA GLN A 174 19.37 -4.36 -78.08
C GLN A 174 18.81 -5.20 -79.24
N GLN A 175 17.70 -5.91 -79.02
CA GLN A 175 16.99 -6.61 -80.09
C GLN A 175 16.33 -5.64 -81.08
N VAL A 176 15.78 -4.53 -80.60
CA VAL A 176 15.23 -3.48 -81.48
C VAL A 176 16.33 -2.81 -82.31
N LEU A 177 17.52 -2.61 -81.75
CA LEU A 177 18.69 -2.12 -82.47
C LEU A 177 19.21 -3.08 -83.55
N GLN A 178 18.94 -4.39 -83.45
CA GLN A 178 19.24 -5.35 -84.52
C GLN A 178 18.23 -5.28 -85.67
N LEU A 179 17.00 -4.82 -85.41
CA LEU A 179 15.96 -4.62 -86.42
C LEU A 179 16.08 -3.28 -87.17
N LEU A 180 16.92 -2.36 -86.68
CA LEU A 180 17.21 -1.05 -87.28
C LEU A 180 18.53 -1.03 -88.08
N ARG A 181 19.08 -2.20 -88.41
CA ARG A 181 20.30 -2.37 -89.22
C ARG A 181 20.01 -3.06 -90.54
#